data_AF-A0A0D9RRL4-F1
#
_entry.id   AF-A0A0D9RRL4-F1
#
_cell.length_a   1.000
_cell.length_b   1.000
_cell.length_c   1.000
_cell.angle_alpha   90.00
_cell.angle_beta   90.00
_cell.angle_gamma   90.00
#
_symmetry.space_group_name_H-M   'P 1'
#
loop_
_entity.id
_entity.type
_entity.pdbx_description
1 polymer ?
#
loop_
_entity_poly.entity_id
_entity_poly.type
_entity_poly.pdbx_seq_one_letter_code
_entity_poly.pdbx_strand_id
1 'polypeptide(L)'
;MWWAPVLLLAFLSPASQKSSNLEGRTKSVTRPTGSSAEITCDLPEVSSFYIHWYLHQEGKAPQRLLYYDTSNSRVVLESGISSGKYDSYGSTRRNLRLILRNLIENDSGVYYCANW
;
A
#
# COMPACT_ATOMS: atom_id res chain seq x y z
N MET A 1 29.18 58.14 -4.57
CA MET A 1 28.41 57.38 -5.58
C MET A 1 28.58 55.91 -5.23
N TRP A 2 27.65 55.34 -4.47
CA TRP A 2 27.71 53.96 -3.96
C TRP A 2 27.26 52.99 -5.04
N TRP A 3 28.07 51.97 -5.32
CA TRP A 3 27.66 50.81 -6.11
C TRP A 3 27.42 49.69 -5.11
N ALA A 4 26.15 49.34 -4.87
CA ALA A 4 25.81 48.16 -4.07
C ALA A 4 25.66 46.96 -5.02
N PRO A 5 26.42 45.87 -4.83
CA PRO A 5 26.23 44.66 -5.61
C PRO A 5 24.95 43.94 -5.12
N VAL A 6 24.01 43.73 -6.03
CA VAL A 6 22.79 42.96 -5.77
C VAL A 6 23.17 41.48 -5.68
N LEU A 7 23.20 40.95 -4.46
CA LEU A 7 23.31 39.51 -4.20
C LEU A 7 21.97 38.84 -4.54
N LEU A 8 21.91 38.14 -5.66
CA LEU A 8 20.82 37.24 -6.02
C LEU A 8 20.87 36.01 -5.09
N LEU A 9 20.10 36.04 -4.01
CA LEU A 9 19.84 34.86 -3.20
C LEU A 9 18.89 33.94 -4.00
N ALA A 10 19.45 32.88 -4.58
CA ALA A 10 18.65 31.79 -5.12
C ALA A 10 17.93 31.11 -3.95
N PHE A 11 16.65 31.41 -3.78
CA PHE A 11 15.78 30.69 -2.86
C PHE A 11 15.61 29.27 -3.36
N LEU A 12 16.45 28.36 -2.87
CA LEU A 12 16.20 26.93 -2.91
C LEU A 12 14.92 26.69 -2.11
N SER A 13 13.79 26.55 -2.79
CA SER A 13 12.54 26.13 -2.15
C SER A 13 12.81 24.77 -1.50
N PRO A 14 12.63 24.63 -0.17
CA PRO A 14 12.75 23.32 0.44
C PRO A 14 11.71 22.41 -0.20
N ALA A 15 12.17 21.35 -0.87
CA ALA A 15 11.30 20.29 -1.34
C ALA A 15 10.61 19.70 -0.11
N SER A 16 9.33 20.01 0.08
CA SER A 16 8.52 19.47 1.17
C SER A 16 8.27 18.00 0.89
N GLN A 17 9.09 17.12 1.47
CA GLN A 17 8.82 15.69 1.46
C GLN A 17 7.91 15.37 2.65
N LYS A 18 6.64 15.09 2.36
CA LYS A 18 5.67 14.64 3.36
C LYS A 18 5.97 13.18 3.72
N SER A 19 6.72 12.96 4.79
CA SER A 19 6.92 11.62 5.36
C SER A 19 5.69 11.23 6.17
N SER A 20 5.01 10.15 5.79
CA SER A 20 3.97 9.53 6.63
C SER A 20 4.65 8.63 7.68
N ASN A 21 4.38 8.88 8.96
CA ASN A 21 4.81 7.97 10.03
C ASN A 21 4.00 6.67 9.91
N LEU A 22 4.64 5.59 9.42
CA LEU A 22 4.02 4.28 9.24
C LEU A 22 3.76 3.57 10.60
N GLU A 23 4.53 3.95 11.61
CA GLU A 23 4.62 3.27 12.91
C GLU A 23 3.28 3.30 13.67
N GLY A 24 2.53 4.41 13.59
CA GLY A 24 1.24 4.55 14.28
C GLY A 24 0.06 3.77 13.67
N ARG A 25 0.21 3.09 12.53
CA ARG A 25 -0.91 2.42 11.82
C ARG A 25 -0.67 0.95 11.50
N THR A 26 0.47 0.40 11.93
CA THR A 26 0.82 -0.98 11.62
C THR A 26 -0.05 -1.93 12.43
N LYS A 27 -0.87 -2.74 11.74
CA LYS A 27 -1.68 -3.80 12.34
C LYS A 27 -0.93 -5.12 12.21
N SER A 28 -0.83 -5.86 13.31
CA SER A 28 -0.25 -7.21 13.32
C SER A 28 -1.36 -8.26 13.41
N VAL A 29 -1.29 -9.28 12.58
CA VAL A 29 -2.26 -10.38 12.53
C VAL A 29 -1.50 -11.69 12.49
N THR A 30 -1.71 -12.54 13.51
CA THR A 30 -1.15 -13.89 13.56
C THR A 30 -2.27 -14.91 13.48
N ARG A 31 -2.17 -15.87 12.56
CA ARG A 31 -3.15 -16.92 12.30
C ARG A 31 -2.45 -18.26 12.04
N PRO A 32 -3.07 -19.40 12.37
CA PRO A 32 -2.47 -20.71 12.14
C PRO A 32 -2.43 -21.07 10.64
N THR A 33 -1.49 -21.94 10.26
CA THR A 33 -1.41 -22.56 8.94
C THR A 33 -2.74 -23.21 8.54
N GLY A 34 -3.10 -23.10 7.26
CA GLY A 34 -4.35 -23.62 6.69
C GLY A 34 -5.58 -22.73 6.95
N SER A 35 -5.50 -21.76 7.86
CA SER A 35 -6.60 -20.81 8.10
C SER A 35 -6.61 -19.66 7.08
N SER A 36 -7.51 -18.69 7.29
CA SER A 36 -7.56 -17.45 6.52
C SER A 36 -7.21 -16.25 7.40
N ALA A 37 -6.58 -15.24 6.80
CA ALA A 37 -6.32 -13.94 7.43
C ALA A 37 -7.03 -12.84 6.67
N GLU A 38 -7.37 -11.78 7.39
CA GLU A 38 -7.94 -10.56 6.82
C GLU A 38 -7.06 -9.36 7.22
N ILE A 39 -6.72 -8.52 6.26
CA ILE A 39 -5.89 -7.34 6.45
C ILE A 39 -6.69 -6.12 5.98
N THR A 40 -6.90 -5.16 6.88
CA THR A 40 -7.64 -3.94 6.57
C THR A 40 -6.71 -2.84 6.07
N CYS A 41 -7.10 -2.22 4.96
CA CYS A 41 -6.47 -1.04 4.39
C CYS A 41 -7.31 0.20 4.69
N ASP A 42 -6.69 1.14 5.40
CA ASP A 42 -7.26 2.44 5.65
C ASP A 42 -6.43 3.46 4.83
N LEU A 43 -6.97 4.12 3.81
CA LEU A 43 -6.24 5.16 3.06
C LEU A 43 -6.75 6.55 3.44
N PRO A 44 -5.85 7.51 3.77
CA PRO A 44 -6.25 8.84 4.24
C PRO A 44 -6.78 9.72 3.10
N GLU A 45 -6.32 9.48 1.87
CA GLU A 45 -6.64 10.29 0.70
C GLU A 45 -7.10 9.42 -0.47
N VAL A 46 -8.00 9.97 -1.26
CA VAL A 46 -8.75 9.27 -2.31
C VAL A 46 -8.34 9.85 -3.67
N SER A 47 -7.17 9.44 -4.18
CA SER A 47 -6.68 9.88 -5.49
C SER A 47 -7.08 8.93 -6.63
N SER A 48 -7.25 7.64 -6.34
CA SER A 48 -7.41 6.59 -7.36
C SER A 48 -8.57 5.65 -7.09
N PHE A 49 -9.18 5.13 -8.16
CA PHE A 49 -10.18 4.05 -8.10
C PHE A 49 -9.54 2.66 -7.98
N TYR A 50 -8.24 2.57 -8.22
CA TYR A 50 -7.47 1.33 -8.12
C TYR A 50 -6.70 1.32 -6.82
N ILE A 51 -6.93 0.28 -6.02
CA ILE A 51 -6.17 0.05 -4.79
C ILE A 51 -5.31 -1.18 -5.00
N HIS A 52 -4.01 -1.01 -4.81
CA HIS A 52 -3.02 -2.03 -5.07
C HIS A 52 -2.57 -2.67 -3.76
N TRP A 53 -2.45 -3.98 -3.75
CA TRP A 53 -1.96 -4.76 -2.61
C TRP A 53 -0.58 -5.33 -2.90
N TYR A 54 0.33 -5.16 -1.95
CA TYR A 54 1.71 -5.61 -2.03
C TYR A 54 2.06 -6.51 -0.85
N LEU A 55 2.90 -7.51 -1.09
CA LEU A 55 3.60 -8.27 -0.06
C LEU A 55 5.07 -7.90 -0.07
N HIS A 56 5.60 -7.56 1.10
CA HIS A 56 7.02 -7.38 1.33
C HIS A 56 7.50 -8.41 2.36
N GLN A 57 8.38 -9.29 1.91
CA GLN A 57 9.07 -10.25 2.77
C GLN A 57 10.51 -9.77 2.99
N GLU A 58 11.07 -10.08 4.15
CA GLU A 58 12.45 -9.73 4.46
C GLU A 58 13.42 -10.23 3.38
N GLY A 59 14.33 -9.37 2.94
CA GLY A 59 15.29 -9.67 1.88
C GLY A 59 14.72 -9.69 0.46
N LYS A 60 13.44 -9.37 0.24
CA LYS A 60 12.81 -9.28 -1.10
C LYS A 60 12.28 -7.88 -1.37
N ALA A 61 12.24 -7.49 -2.64
CA ALA A 61 11.51 -6.29 -3.04
C ALA A 61 9.99 -6.49 -2.85
N PRO A 62 9.21 -5.43 -2.56
CA PRO A 62 7.76 -5.51 -2.51
C PRO A 62 7.18 -6.03 -3.84
N GLN A 63 6.38 -7.10 -3.77
CA GLN A 63 5.70 -7.69 -4.92
C GLN A 63 4.23 -7.29 -4.91
N ARG A 64 3.72 -6.79 -6.05
CA ARG A 64 2.28 -6.53 -6.20
C ARG A 64 1.55 -7.87 -6.38
N LEU A 65 0.55 -8.10 -5.54
CA LEU A 65 -0.26 -9.33 -5.57
C LEU A 65 -1.48 -9.17 -6.46
N LEU A 66 -2.17 -8.04 -6.31
CA LEU A 66 -3.40 -7.72 -7.04
C LEU A 66 -3.68 -6.23 -6.99
N TYR A 67 -4.66 -5.80 -7.78
CA TYR A 67 -5.36 -4.55 -7.54
C TYR A 67 -6.88 -4.75 -7.52
N TYR A 68 -7.55 -3.91 -6.74
CA TYR A 68 -9.01 -3.84 -6.68
C TYR A 68 -9.49 -2.59 -7.40
N ASP A 69 -10.32 -2.78 -8.42
CA ASP A 69 -11.05 -1.73 -9.12
C ASP A 69 -12.34 -1.44 -8.34
N THR A 70 -12.32 -0.33 -7.59
CA THR A 70 -13.46 0.08 -6.76
C THR A 70 -14.68 0.52 -7.57
N SER A 71 -14.50 0.92 -8.85
CA SER A 71 -15.63 1.34 -9.71
C SER A 71 -16.44 0.14 -10.17
N ASN A 72 -15.75 -0.96 -10.51
CA ASN A 72 -16.37 -2.16 -11.07
C ASN A 72 -16.49 -3.31 -10.04
N SER A 73 -16.10 -3.07 -8.79
CA SER A 73 -16.01 -4.10 -7.74
C SER A 73 -15.22 -5.34 -8.18
N ARG A 74 -14.11 -5.15 -8.89
CA ARG A 74 -13.37 -6.24 -9.55
C ARG A 74 -11.96 -6.41 -8.98
N VAL A 75 -11.59 -7.64 -8.68
CA VAL A 75 -10.22 -8.04 -8.34
C VAL A 75 -9.47 -8.45 -9.59
N VAL A 76 -8.26 -7.93 -9.75
CA VAL A 76 -7.34 -8.32 -10.83
C VAL A 76 -6.03 -8.77 -10.19
N LEU A 77 -5.76 -10.07 -10.29
CA LEU A 77 -4.53 -10.69 -9.78
C LEU A 77 -3.35 -10.37 -10.71
N GLU A 78 -2.16 -10.25 -10.12
CA GLU A 78 -0.93 -10.16 -10.89
C GLU A 78 -0.59 -11.50 -11.55
N SER A 79 0.15 -11.44 -12.67
CA SER A 79 0.65 -12.65 -13.33
C SER A 79 1.47 -13.53 -12.37
N GLY A 80 1.25 -14.84 -12.43
CA GLY A 80 1.92 -15.81 -11.56
C GLY A 80 1.30 -15.98 -10.16
N ILE A 81 0.26 -15.22 -9.83
CA ILE A 81 -0.49 -15.39 -8.57
C ILE A 81 -1.63 -16.39 -8.77
N SER A 82 -1.65 -17.44 -7.96
CA SER A 82 -2.69 -18.47 -7.98
C SER A 82 -4.07 -17.88 -7.66
N SER A 83 -5.07 -18.25 -8.47
CA SER A 83 -6.46 -17.92 -8.18
C SER A 83 -6.89 -18.51 -6.83
N GLY A 84 -7.74 -17.78 -6.11
CA GLY A 84 -8.25 -18.20 -4.80
C GLY A 84 -7.31 -18.00 -3.62
N LYS A 85 -6.03 -17.67 -3.82
CA LYS A 85 -5.11 -17.36 -2.71
C LYS A 85 -5.45 -16.03 -2.04
N TYR A 86 -5.67 -15.02 -2.88
CA TYR A 86 -5.95 -13.65 -2.47
C TYR A 86 -7.29 -13.19 -3.03
N ASP A 87 -7.99 -12.38 -2.24
CA ASP A 87 -9.21 -11.70 -2.64
C ASP A 87 -9.24 -10.31 -1.99
N SER A 88 -9.98 -9.37 -2.57
CA SER A 88 -10.10 -8.02 -2.02
C SER A 88 -11.52 -7.49 -2.20
N TYR A 89 -12.05 -6.92 -1.13
CA TYR A 89 -13.42 -6.39 -1.12
C TYR A 89 -13.53 -5.18 -0.21
N GLY A 90 -14.56 -4.37 -0.45
CA GLY A 90 -14.88 -3.20 0.35
C GLY A 90 -15.88 -2.31 -0.38
N SER A 91 -16.78 -1.68 0.37
CA SER A 91 -17.76 -0.74 -0.18
C SER A 91 -17.20 0.67 -0.39
N THR A 92 -16.12 1.00 0.33
CA THR A 92 -15.47 2.31 0.26
C THR A 92 -13.96 2.15 0.40
N ARG A 93 -13.22 3.14 -0.10
CA ARG A 93 -11.74 3.17 -0.03
C ARG A 93 -11.17 3.31 1.40
N ARG A 94 -12.03 3.46 2.41
CA ARG A 94 -11.67 3.48 3.84
C ARG A 94 -11.93 2.15 4.56
N ASN A 95 -12.55 1.18 3.90
CA ASN A 95 -12.85 -0.14 4.47
C ASN A 95 -12.54 -1.23 3.43
N LEU A 96 -11.37 -1.11 2.81
CA LEU A 96 -10.90 -2.13 1.89
C LEU A 96 -10.19 -3.22 2.69
N ARG A 97 -10.46 -4.47 2.36
CA ARG A 97 -9.91 -5.63 3.04
C ARG A 97 -9.27 -6.56 2.03
N LEU A 98 -8.10 -7.10 2.38
CA LEU A 98 -7.47 -8.21 1.68
C LEU A 98 -7.75 -9.49 2.46
N ILE A 99 -8.26 -10.53 1.79
CA ILE A 99 -8.39 -11.88 2.34
C ILE A 99 -7.26 -12.73 1.79
N LEU A 100 -6.56 -13.41 2.69
CA LEU A 100 -5.62 -14.47 2.38
C LEU A 100 -6.24 -15.80 2.81
N ARG A 101 -6.27 -16.77 1.90
CA ARG A 101 -6.81 -18.11 2.18
C ARG A 101 -5.69 -19.13 2.28
N ASN A 102 -5.93 -20.22 3.01
CA ASN A 102 -5.03 -21.37 3.14
C ASN A 102 -3.59 -20.93 3.48
N LEU A 103 -3.42 -20.27 4.61
CA LEU A 103 -2.14 -19.71 5.02
C LEU A 103 -1.03 -20.76 5.10
N ILE A 104 0.15 -20.39 4.63
CA ILE A 104 1.40 -21.13 4.73
C ILE A 104 2.49 -20.21 5.29
N GLU A 105 3.61 -20.77 5.74
CA GLU A 105 4.72 -20.00 6.32
C GLU A 105 5.23 -18.89 5.38
N ASN A 106 5.32 -19.17 4.08
CA ASN A 106 5.75 -18.20 3.07
C ASN A 106 4.75 -17.05 2.81
N ASP A 107 3.56 -17.05 3.43
CA ASP A 107 2.69 -15.87 3.41
C ASP A 107 3.09 -14.83 4.47
N SER A 108 4.04 -15.15 5.35
CA SER A 108 4.52 -14.23 6.38
C SER A 108 5.26 -13.06 5.74
N GLY A 109 4.90 -11.85 6.15
CA GLY A 109 5.49 -10.61 5.65
C GLY A 109 4.63 -9.40 5.98
N VAL A 110 5.06 -8.24 5.50
CA VAL A 110 4.32 -6.99 5.64
C VAL A 110 3.46 -6.78 4.40
N TYR A 111 2.18 -6.55 4.60
CA TYR A 111 1.23 -6.27 3.53
C TYR A 111 0.94 -4.78 3.47
N TYR A 112 1.12 -4.19 2.29
CA TYR A 112 0.84 -2.78 2.05
C TYR A 112 -0.32 -2.62 1.09
N CYS A 113 -1.10 -1.56 1.32
CA CYS A 113 -2.03 -1.05 0.32
C CYS A 113 -1.60 0.34 -0.12
N ALA A 114 -1.80 0.65 -1.40
CA ALA A 114 -1.48 1.95 -1.97
C ALA A 114 -2.48 2.36 -3.07
N ASN A 115 -2.59 3.66 -3.27
CA ASN A 115 -3.27 4.27 -4.41
C ASN A 115 -2.36 5.36 -5.01
N TRP A 116 -2.50 5.61 -6.30
CA TRP A 116 -1.82 6.68 -7.02
C TRP A 116 -2.70 7.21 -8.14
#